data_AF-A0A955M968-F1
#
_entry.id   AF-A0A955M968-F1
#
_cell.length_a   1.000
_cell.length_b   1.000
_cell.length_c   1.000
_cell.angle_alpha   90.00
_cell.angle_beta   90.00
_cell.angle_gamma   90.00
#
_symmetry.space_group_name_H-M   'P 1'
#
loop_
_entity.id
_entity.type
_entity.pdbx_description
1 polymer ?
#
loop_
_entity_poly.entity_id
_entity_poly.type
_entity_poly.pdbx_seq_one_letter_code
_entity_poly.pdbx_strand_id
1 'polypeptide(L)'
;MATVQIRRRGNGKIIFEHTCEGNSVKVTLEHGVETGIYFADADLDGARLDGASLDGARLVGARLVGASLVGARLDVRVPPTGSHDFIAEILLRENHKYSREVAGIVLISRDWCWADFLNYFSKSKIAWAKQVLCSKWSVFEKKFGVK
;
A
#
# COMPACT_ATOMS: atom_id res chain seq x y z
N MET A 1 -4.13 21.65 -19.93
CA MET A 1 -4.59 20.47 -19.17
C MET A 1 -3.74 19.27 -19.53
N ALA A 2 -3.41 18.42 -18.56
CA ALA A 2 -2.62 17.21 -18.76
C ALA A 2 -3.43 15.98 -18.36
N THR A 3 -3.34 14.93 -19.16
CA THR A 3 -3.97 13.63 -18.86
C THR A 3 -2.95 12.75 -18.18
N VAL A 4 -3.34 12.17 -17.04
CA VAL A 4 -2.55 11.16 -16.32
C VAL A 4 -3.36 9.88 -16.25
N GLN A 5 -2.67 8.77 -16.46
CA GLN A 5 -3.26 7.43 -16.47
C GLN A 5 -2.61 6.58 -15.39
N ILE A 6 -3.44 5.98 -14.55
CA ILE A 6 -3.00 4.95 -13.61
C ILE A 6 -3.26 3.61 -14.28
N ARG A 7 -2.20 2.80 -14.41
CA ARG A 7 -2.22 1.56 -15.18
C ARG A 7 -1.97 0.36 -14.27
N ARG A 8 -2.44 -0.80 -14.72
CA ARG A 8 -2.19 -2.07 -14.04
C ARG A 8 -0.79 -2.59 -14.38
N ARG A 9 0.01 -2.96 -13.37
CA ARG A 9 1.42 -3.39 -13.54
C ARG A 9 1.62 -4.60 -14.45
N GLY A 10 0.68 -5.56 -14.46
CA GLY A 10 0.85 -6.84 -15.18
C GLY A 10 0.51 -6.81 -16.67
N ASN A 11 -0.34 -5.88 -17.11
CA ASN A 11 -0.82 -5.83 -18.49
C ASN A 11 -0.92 -4.41 -19.06
N GLY A 12 -0.51 -3.38 -18.31
CA GLY A 12 -0.54 -1.98 -18.73
C GLY A 12 -1.95 -1.40 -18.92
N LYS A 13 -3.01 -2.14 -18.63
CA LYS A 13 -4.39 -1.69 -18.82
C LYS A 13 -4.67 -0.47 -17.95
N ILE A 14 -5.29 0.55 -18.52
CA ILE A 14 -5.72 1.74 -17.79
C ILE A 14 -6.78 1.32 -16.77
N ILE A 15 -6.50 1.62 -15.50
CA ILE A 15 -7.44 1.46 -14.40
C ILE A 15 -8.29 2.72 -14.29
N PHE A 16 -7.63 3.88 -14.39
CA PHE A 16 -8.26 5.18 -14.31
C PHE A 16 -7.45 6.20 -15.08
N GLU A 17 -8.13 7.17 -15.67
CA GLU A 17 -7.53 8.33 -16.29
C GLU A 17 -8.28 9.58 -15.89
N HIS A 18 -7.54 10.67 -15.72
CA HIS A 18 -8.10 11.95 -15.36
C HIS A 18 -7.35 13.05 -16.10
N THR A 19 -8.08 14.09 -16.51
CA THR A 19 -7.53 15.24 -17.22
C THR A 19 -7.91 16.50 -16.47
N CYS A 20 -6.90 17.23 -15.98
CA CYS A 20 -7.10 18.52 -15.32
C CYS A 20 -5.88 19.43 -15.51
N GLU A 21 -5.99 20.68 -15.08
CA GLU A 21 -4.86 21.60 -15.03
C GLU A 21 -3.93 21.26 -13.86
N GLY A 22 -2.60 21.33 -14.07
CA GLY A 22 -1.63 20.96 -13.04
C GLY A 22 -1.65 19.48 -12.62
N ASN A 23 -2.14 18.58 -13.48
CA ASN A 23 -2.36 17.19 -13.14
C ASN A 23 -1.04 16.45 -12.79
N SER A 24 -1.17 15.46 -11.90
CA SER A 24 -0.10 14.57 -11.46
C SER A 24 -0.67 13.20 -11.08
N VAL A 25 0.20 12.22 -10.81
CA VAL A 25 -0.24 10.92 -10.28
C VAL A 25 -0.98 11.09 -8.96
N LYS A 26 -0.52 11.99 -8.07
CA LYS A 26 -1.22 12.31 -6.82
C LYS A 26 -2.65 12.78 -7.08
N VAL A 27 -2.82 13.83 -7.89
CA VAL A 27 -4.13 14.43 -8.17
C VAL A 27 -5.07 13.42 -8.82
N THR A 28 -4.58 12.65 -9.79
CA THR A 28 -5.38 11.62 -10.46
C THR A 28 -5.76 10.48 -9.50
N LEU A 29 -4.85 10.08 -8.62
CA LEU A 29 -5.12 9.04 -7.64
C LEU A 29 -6.14 9.50 -6.60
N GLU A 30 -5.98 10.71 -6.04
CA GLU A 30 -6.93 11.31 -5.09
C GLU A 30 -8.34 11.39 -5.69
N HIS A 31 -8.46 11.92 -6.91
CA HIS A 31 -9.75 11.99 -7.59
C HIS A 31 -10.38 10.61 -7.84
N GLY A 32 -9.56 9.61 -8.19
CA GLY A 32 -10.03 8.24 -8.31
C GLY A 32 -10.48 7.65 -6.97
N VAL A 33 -9.81 7.98 -5.86
CA VAL A 33 -10.21 7.55 -4.51
C VAL A 33 -11.56 8.17 -4.13
N GLU A 34 -11.73 9.47 -4.37
CA GLU A 34 -12.98 10.20 -4.14
C GLU A 34 -14.16 9.62 -4.93
N THR A 35 -13.92 9.20 -6.17
CA THR A 35 -14.92 8.59 -7.06
C THR A 35 -15.10 7.08 -6.81
N GLY A 36 -14.38 6.50 -5.85
CA GLY A 36 -14.55 5.10 -5.42
C GLY A 36 -13.89 4.07 -6.33
N ILE A 37 -12.90 4.47 -7.14
CA ILE A 37 -12.18 3.58 -8.04
C ILE A 37 -11.39 2.52 -7.28
N TYR A 38 -11.39 1.30 -7.82
CA TYR A 38 -10.57 0.21 -7.30
C TYR A 38 -9.21 0.13 -8.04
N PHE A 39 -8.14 0.54 -7.37
CA PHE A 39 -6.76 0.53 -7.87
C PHE A 39 -6.02 -0.80 -7.65
N ALA A 40 -6.71 -1.91 -7.93
CA ALA A 40 -6.11 -3.24 -7.82
C ALA A 40 -4.95 -3.41 -8.81
N ASP A 41 -3.78 -3.84 -8.29
CA ASP A 41 -2.54 -4.04 -9.05
C ASP A 41 -2.05 -2.78 -9.79
N ALA A 42 -2.40 -1.60 -9.30
CA ALA A 42 -1.94 -0.34 -9.87
C ALA A 42 -0.42 -0.22 -9.82
N ASP A 43 0.16 0.24 -10.92
CA ASP A 43 1.56 0.66 -10.98
C ASP A 43 1.64 2.14 -10.59
N LEU A 44 2.24 2.38 -9.42
CA LEU A 44 2.47 3.71 -8.84
C LEU A 44 3.97 3.89 -8.52
N ASP A 45 4.84 3.16 -9.22
CA ASP A 45 6.28 3.29 -9.08
C ASP A 45 6.76 4.72 -9.27
N GLY A 46 7.68 5.16 -8.41
CA GLY A 46 8.26 6.50 -8.44
C GLY A 46 7.27 7.65 -8.22
N ALA A 47 6.00 7.36 -7.89
CA ALA A 47 4.99 8.39 -7.71
C ALA A 47 5.34 9.31 -6.52
N ARG A 48 5.18 10.62 -6.72
CA ARG A 48 5.26 11.61 -5.63
C ARG A 48 3.87 11.77 -5.03
N LEU A 49 3.58 11.05 -3.96
CA LEU A 49 2.31 11.04 -3.22
C LEU A 49 2.44 11.79 -1.87
N ASP A 50 3.40 12.70 -1.77
CA ASP A 50 3.60 13.50 -0.55
C ASP A 50 2.33 14.29 -0.20
N GLY A 51 1.87 14.13 1.04
CA GLY A 51 0.64 14.73 1.54
C GLY A 51 -0.63 14.28 0.79
N ALA A 52 -0.62 13.12 0.12
CA ALA A 52 -1.79 12.62 -0.58
C ALA A 52 -2.90 12.16 0.37
N SER A 53 -4.15 12.42 0.02
CA SER A 53 -5.33 11.91 0.73
C SER A 53 -5.74 10.55 0.15
N LEU A 54 -5.22 9.45 0.73
CA LEU A 54 -5.53 8.08 0.30
C LEU A 54 -6.48 7.36 1.25
N ASP A 55 -7.22 8.11 2.08
CA ASP A 55 -8.22 7.53 2.96
C ASP A 55 -9.33 6.87 2.14
N GLY A 56 -9.71 5.67 2.54
CA GLY A 56 -10.67 4.87 1.80
C GLY A 56 -10.13 4.23 0.51
N ALA A 57 -8.88 4.51 0.12
CA ALA A 57 -8.30 3.96 -1.11
C ALA A 57 -8.30 2.43 -1.10
N ARG A 58 -8.42 1.83 -2.28
CA ARG A 58 -8.39 0.37 -2.48
C ARG A 58 -7.18 0.02 -3.34
N LEU A 59 -6.04 -0.19 -2.69
CA LEU A 59 -4.71 -0.38 -3.31
C LEU A 59 -4.20 -1.83 -3.20
N VAL A 60 -5.10 -2.81 -3.25
CA VAL A 60 -4.76 -4.24 -3.18
C VAL A 60 -3.79 -4.59 -4.32
N GLY A 61 -2.64 -5.17 -4.00
CA GLY A 61 -1.63 -5.54 -4.99
C GLY A 61 -0.91 -4.37 -5.68
N ALA A 62 -1.21 -3.11 -5.32
CA ALA A 62 -0.57 -1.96 -5.91
C ALA A 62 0.94 -1.97 -5.63
N ARG A 63 1.73 -1.51 -6.59
CA ARG A 63 3.19 -1.46 -6.53
C ARG A 63 3.62 -0.01 -6.44
N LEU A 64 4.48 0.30 -5.45
CA LEU A 64 4.89 1.68 -5.14
C LEU A 64 6.41 1.77 -4.99
N VAL A 65 7.17 1.05 -5.83
CA VAL A 65 8.63 1.01 -5.70
C VAL A 65 9.19 2.42 -5.93
N GLY A 66 9.91 2.94 -4.94
CA GLY A 66 10.49 4.29 -5.00
C GLY A 66 9.49 5.44 -4.94
N ALA A 67 8.21 5.17 -4.64
CA ALA A 67 7.24 6.24 -4.41
C ALA A 67 7.50 6.96 -3.08
N SER A 68 7.20 8.26 -3.03
CA SER A 68 7.23 9.04 -1.79
C SER A 68 5.82 9.17 -1.23
N LEU A 69 5.61 8.78 0.02
CA LEU A 69 4.33 8.92 0.74
C LEU A 69 4.42 9.84 1.97
N VAL A 70 5.43 10.71 2.03
CA VAL A 70 5.66 11.57 3.22
C VAL A 70 4.41 12.39 3.53
N GLY A 71 3.88 12.24 4.75
CA GLY A 71 2.68 12.96 5.18
C GLY A 71 1.37 12.53 4.50
N ALA A 72 1.35 11.49 3.66
CA ALA A 72 0.13 10.96 3.08
C ALA A 72 -0.80 10.36 4.15
N ARG A 73 -2.11 10.51 4.00
CA ARG A 73 -3.12 9.87 4.85
C ARG A 73 -3.43 8.48 4.29
N LEU A 74 -3.25 7.44 5.11
CA LEU A 74 -3.29 6.03 4.67
C LEU A 74 -4.38 5.21 5.38
N ASP A 75 -5.50 5.83 5.77
CA ASP A 75 -6.63 5.09 6.37
C ASP A 75 -7.41 4.34 5.29
N VAL A 76 -6.78 3.34 4.69
CA VAL A 76 -7.32 2.64 3.52
C VAL A 76 -8.47 1.72 3.90
N ARG A 77 -9.49 1.68 3.04
CA ARG A 77 -10.76 0.99 3.32
C ARG A 77 -10.61 -0.52 3.51
N VAL A 78 -9.67 -1.10 2.77
CA VAL A 78 -9.40 -2.54 2.76
C VAL A 78 -7.93 -2.75 3.00
N PRO A 79 -7.54 -3.86 3.66
CA PRO A 79 -6.13 -4.12 3.84
C PRO A 79 -5.44 -4.22 2.48
N PRO A 80 -4.26 -3.61 2.31
CA PRO A 80 -3.52 -3.53 1.05
C PRO A 80 -2.81 -4.87 0.77
N THR A 81 -3.55 -5.98 0.84
CA THR A 81 -2.98 -7.32 0.69
C THR A 81 -2.30 -7.44 -0.67
N GLY A 82 -1.09 -8.00 -0.69
CA GLY A 82 -0.28 -8.10 -1.90
C GLY A 82 0.47 -6.82 -2.29
N SER A 83 0.28 -5.70 -1.58
CA SER A 83 1.12 -4.50 -1.73
C SER A 83 2.19 -4.47 -0.63
N HIS A 84 3.36 -5.02 -0.95
CA HIS A 84 4.51 -5.01 -0.03
C HIS A 84 4.92 -3.59 0.35
N ASP A 85 4.99 -2.69 -0.62
CA ASP A 85 5.43 -1.31 -0.39
C ASP A 85 4.47 -0.56 0.56
N PHE A 86 3.17 -0.75 0.42
CA PHE A 86 2.18 -0.09 1.29
C PHE A 86 2.17 -0.68 2.70
N ILE A 87 2.32 -2.00 2.84
CA ILE A 87 2.46 -2.66 4.15
C ILE A 87 3.72 -2.17 4.86
N ALA A 88 4.85 -2.13 4.14
CA ALA A 88 6.11 -1.64 4.69
C ALA A 88 5.99 -0.19 5.16
N GLU A 89 5.38 0.69 4.35
CA GLU A 89 5.15 2.09 4.70
C GLU A 89 4.32 2.23 5.98
N ILE A 90 3.26 1.44 6.14
CA ILE A 90 2.46 1.42 7.37
C ILE A 90 3.31 1.00 8.57
N LEU A 91 4.07 -0.09 8.45
CA LEU A 91 4.91 -0.60 9.52
C LEU A 91 6.02 0.39 9.92
N LEU A 92 6.56 1.14 8.95
CA LEU A 92 7.57 2.18 9.18
C LEU A 92 7.07 3.35 10.04
N ARG A 93 5.76 3.64 10.03
CA ARG A 93 5.17 4.78 10.74
C ARG A 93 4.90 4.55 12.22
N GLU A 94 4.89 3.31 12.68
CA GLU A 94 4.47 2.95 14.05
C GLU A 94 5.54 3.21 15.13
N ASN A 95 6.67 3.85 14.79
CA ASN A 95 7.75 4.25 15.71
C ASN A 95 8.14 3.17 16.74
N HIS A 96 8.34 1.94 16.27
CA HIS A 96 8.66 0.79 17.10
C HIS A 96 10.05 0.24 16.81
N LYS A 97 10.70 -0.42 17.79
CA LYS A 97 12.05 -1.00 17.60
C LYS A 97 12.15 -2.02 16.46
N TYR A 98 11.04 -2.68 16.11
CA TYR A 98 10.97 -3.63 14.99
C TYR A 98 10.58 -2.98 13.66
N SER A 99 10.17 -1.71 13.66
CA SER A 99 9.57 -1.03 12.52
C SER A 99 10.46 -1.07 11.28
N ARG A 100 11.70 -0.60 11.40
CA ARG A 100 12.67 -0.60 10.28
C ARG A 100 13.04 -2.00 9.80
N GLU A 101 13.26 -2.92 10.74
CA GLU A 101 13.71 -4.28 10.40
C GLU A 101 12.62 -5.04 9.65
N VAL A 102 11.40 -5.07 10.19
CA VAL A 102 10.29 -5.82 9.60
C VAL A 102 9.89 -5.19 8.27
N ALA A 103 9.73 -3.87 8.20
CA ALA A 103 9.41 -3.20 6.95
C ALA A 103 10.52 -3.35 5.89
N GLY A 104 11.80 -3.31 6.31
CA GLY A 104 12.92 -3.56 5.41
C GLY A 104 12.85 -4.96 4.79
N ILE A 105 12.57 -5.98 5.60
CA ILE A 105 12.37 -7.34 5.10
C ILE A 105 11.16 -7.43 4.15
N VAL A 106 10.03 -6.76 4.45
CA VAL A 106 8.88 -6.68 3.51
C VAL A 106 9.31 -6.13 2.15
N LEU A 107 10.14 -5.08 2.15
CA LEU A 107 10.57 -4.39 0.93
C LEU A 107 11.57 -5.19 0.10
N ILE A 108 12.41 -6.03 0.70
CA ILE A 108 13.37 -6.86 -0.04
C ILE A 108 12.78 -8.22 -0.47
N SER A 109 11.75 -8.70 0.23
CA SER A 109 11.08 -9.99 -0.01
C SER A 109 9.75 -9.83 -0.74
N ARG A 110 9.69 -9.00 -1.80
CA ARG A 110 8.44 -8.70 -2.55
C ARG A 110 7.88 -9.88 -3.33
N ASP A 111 8.70 -10.89 -3.56
CA ASP A 111 8.39 -12.15 -4.22
C ASP A 111 7.71 -13.16 -3.28
N TRP A 112 7.73 -12.92 -1.97
CA TRP A 112 7.15 -13.83 -0.99
C TRP A 112 5.64 -13.65 -0.86
N CYS A 113 4.95 -14.73 -0.52
CA CYS A 113 3.59 -14.60 -0.03
C CYS A 113 3.60 -14.17 1.45
N TRP A 114 2.50 -13.59 1.93
CA TRP A 114 2.43 -13.14 3.32
C TRP A 114 2.67 -14.26 4.34
N ALA A 115 2.31 -15.51 4.02
CA ALA A 115 2.56 -16.65 4.90
C ALA A 115 4.06 -16.94 5.04
N ASP A 116 4.81 -16.91 3.95
CA ASP A 116 6.27 -17.10 3.96
C ASP A 116 6.95 -15.97 4.72
N PHE A 117 6.50 -14.73 4.49
CA PHE A 117 6.93 -13.57 5.25
C PHE A 117 6.75 -13.77 6.75
N LEU A 118 5.55 -14.18 7.20
CA LEU A 118 5.28 -14.40 8.63
C LEU A 118 6.13 -15.51 9.23
N ASN A 119 6.57 -16.52 8.47
CA ASN A 119 7.35 -17.63 9.02
C ASN A 119 8.82 -17.27 9.32
N TYR A 120 9.36 -16.22 8.71
CA TYR A 120 10.78 -15.87 8.82
C TYR A 120 11.13 -15.06 10.08
N PHE A 121 10.13 -14.48 10.74
CA PHE A 121 10.35 -13.62 11.90
C PHE A 121 10.30 -14.37 13.23
N SER A 122 10.96 -13.82 14.25
CA SER A 122 10.72 -14.29 15.62
C SER A 122 9.26 -14.04 16.03
N LYS A 123 8.73 -14.88 16.95
CA LYS A 123 7.35 -14.76 17.45
C LYS A 123 6.99 -13.34 17.88
N SER A 124 7.90 -12.62 18.51
CA SER A 124 7.68 -11.24 18.98
C SER A 124 7.56 -10.22 17.83
N LYS A 125 8.34 -10.36 16.76
CA LYS A 125 8.26 -9.49 15.58
C LYS A 125 6.97 -9.72 14.81
N ILE A 126 6.60 -10.99 14.64
CA ILE A 126 5.32 -11.40 14.06
C ILE A 126 4.15 -10.82 14.86
N ALA A 127 4.15 -10.99 16.18
CA ALA A 127 3.07 -10.53 17.04
C ALA A 127 2.88 -9.01 16.94
N TRP A 128 3.98 -8.26 16.93
CA TRP A 128 3.93 -6.80 16.76
C TRP A 128 3.38 -6.40 15.37
N ALA A 129 3.91 -6.97 14.28
CA ALA A 129 3.44 -6.65 12.93
C ALA A 129 1.96 -7.00 12.75
N LYS A 130 1.53 -8.14 13.31
CA LYS A 130 0.10 -8.52 13.37
C LYS A 130 -0.71 -7.49 14.14
N GLN A 131 -0.27 -7.08 15.33
CA GLN A 131 -1.00 -6.09 16.14
C GLN A 131 -1.20 -4.78 15.38
N VAL A 132 -0.17 -4.27 14.69
CA VAL A 132 -0.27 -3.06 13.86
C VAL A 132 -1.28 -3.21 12.74
N LEU A 133 -1.25 -4.33 12.00
CA LEU A 133 -2.11 -4.52 10.84
C LEU A 133 -3.55 -4.84 11.26
N CYS A 134 -3.74 -5.60 12.33
CA CYS A 134 -5.05 -5.97 12.86
C CYS A 134 -5.75 -4.79 13.58
N SER A 135 -5.00 -3.86 14.17
CA SER A 135 -5.58 -2.64 14.76
C SER A 135 -6.24 -1.75 13.71
N LYS A 136 -5.78 -1.83 12.44
CA LYS A 136 -6.35 -1.12 11.30
C LYS A 136 -7.38 -1.97 10.54
N TRP A 137 -7.15 -3.28 10.39
CA TRP A 137 -8.05 -4.19 9.68
C TRP A 137 -8.28 -5.50 10.44
N SER A 138 -9.44 -5.64 11.08
CA SER A 138 -9.85 -6.88 11.76
C SER A 138 -9.94 -8.10 10.82
N VAL A 139 -10.16 -7.89 9.51
CA VAL A 139 -10.21 -8.96 8.50
C VAL A 139 -8.84 -9.62 8.26
N PHE A 140 -7.74 -8.96 8.63
CA PHE A 140 -6.39 -9.50 8.45
C PHE A 140 -6.19 -10.81 9.23
N GLU A 141 -6.81 -10.94 10.41
CA GLU A 141 -6.76 -12.16 11.22
C GLU A 141 -7.40 -13.36 10.51
N LYS A 142 -8.56 -13.15 9.88
CA LYS A 142 -9.32 -14.20 9.21
C LYS A 142 -8.67 -14.66 7.91
N LYS A 143 -8.08 -13.74 7.15
CA LYS A 143 -7.54 -14.02 5.80
C LYS A 143 -6.18 -14.71 5.82
N PHE A 144 -5.40 -14.54 6.89
CA PHE A 144 -4.06 -15.12 7.01
C PHE A 144 -3.95 -16.23 8.06
N GLY A 145 -5.09 -16.85 8.41
CA GLY A 145 -5.12 -18.16 9.07
C GLY A 145 -4.41 -18.21 10.43
N VAL A 146 -4.75 -17.30 11.34
CA VAL A 146 -4.23 -17.34 12.72
C VAL A 146 -5.34 -17.85 13.64
N LYS A 147 -5.30 -19.14 13.98
CA LYS A 147 -5.78 -19.64 15.27
C LYS A 147 -4.57 -19.86 16.16
#